data_AF-A0A495Y2D0-F1
#
_entry.id   AF-A0A495Y2D0-F1
#
_cell.length_a   1.000
_cell.length_b   1.000
_cell.length_c   1.000
_cell.angle_alpha   90.00
_cell.angle_beta   90.00
_cell.angle_gamma   90.00
#
_symmetry.space_group_name_H-M   'P 1'
#
loop_
_entity.id
_entity.type
_entity.pdbx_description
1 polymer ?
#
loop_
_entity_poly.entity_id
_entity_poly.type
_entity_poly.pdbx_seq_one_letter_code
_entity_poly.pdbx_strand_id
1 'polypeptide(L)'
;MTDDNSAQKRVFGGDSGPWCWLLPEAWQHAASPELARQVDRRTAALDGDLEDAVAYWNPLLHLTIGGLGWTNVPLGLWRWMEMGRPLDDPLLRTIEDLWGQDLGIFLAWASETDLAKAGLPPELKRACDEWRRDPRYTKWFSGGSDPLHLRGHAPWLPLFPSRDGEAWRRVVRLIPKGSRGAHAVTTLTTDGYVDLFDALANDLVEPQIDGGSRKVALWCPPIGWLGTYRKSRETGLWFRGRHRWHVLGH
;
A
#
# COMPACT_ATOMS: atom_id res chain seq x y z
N MET A 1 -18.43 9.07 -20.49
CA MET A 1 -17.85 7.99 -19.65
C MET A 1 -16.52 7.43 -20.19
N THR A 2 -15.96 7.93 -21.30
CA THR A 2 -14.82 7.30 -21.99
C THR A 2 -13.45 7.90 -21.66
N ASP A 3 -13.36 9.15 -21.20
CA ASP A 3 -12.06 9.81 -20.93
C ASP A 3 -11.49 9.51 -19.55
N ASP A 4 -12.32 9.44 -18.51
CA ASP A 4 -11.87 9.28 -17.11
C ASP A 4 -11.23 7.91 -16.85
N ASN A 5 -11.83 6.85 -17.39
CA ASN A 5 -11.28 5.49 -17.33
C ASN A 5 -9.93 5.40 -18.08
N SER A 6 -9.76 6.14 -19.19
CA SER A 6 -8.50 6.18 -19.93
C SER A 6 -7.37 6.89 -19.16
N ALA A 7 -7.72 7.89 -18.34
CA ALA A 7 -6.77 8.59 -17.47
C ALA A 7 -6.40 7.69 -16.29
N GLN A 8 -7.39 7.08 -15.62
CA GLN A 8 -7.15 6.14 -14.52
C GLN A 8 -6.30 4.94 -14.94
N LYS A 9 -6.55 4.35 -16.12
CA LYS A 9 -5.71 3.28 -16.68
C LYS A 9 -4.25 3.66 -16.80
N ARG A 10 -3.99 4.89 -17.24
CA ARG A 10 -2.63 5.43 -17.36
C ARG A 10 -1.99 5.67 -16.00
N VAL A 11 -2.76 6.10 -15.01
CA VAL A 11 -2.26 6.34 -13.65
C VAL A 11 -1.93 5.02 -12.94
N PHE A 12 -2.83 4.05 -12.96
CA PHE A 12 -2.73 2.85 -12.13
C PHE A 12 -2.26 1.60 -12.90
N GLY A 13 -1.57 1.80 -14.03
CA GLY A 13 -0.91 0.72 -14.78
C GLY A 13 -1.86 -0.33 -15.36
N GLY A 14 -3.17 -0.08 -15.42
CA GLY A 14 -4.18 -1.06 -15.82
C GLY A 14 -5.22 -1.36 -14.74
N ASP A 15 -4.91 -1.06 -13.47
CA ASP A 15 -5.87 -1.15 -12.37
C ASP A 15 -6.81 0.08 -12.34
N SER A 16 -7.85 0.06 -13.17
CA SER A 16 -8.70 1.23 -13.41
C SER A 16 -10.17 0.96 -13.16
N GLY A 17 -10.82 1.82 -12.39
CA GLY A 17 -12.24 1.69 -12.09
C GLY A 17 -12.58 2.25 -10.71
N PRO A 18 -13.81 2.02 -10.23
CA PRO A 18 -14.27 2.49 -8.92
C PRO A 18 -13.40 2.01 -7.75
N TRP A 19 -12.78 0.85 -7.89
CA TRP A 19 -11.91 0.24 -6.89
C TRP A 19 -10.59 1.00 -6.59
N CYS A 20 -10.20 1.97 -7.41
CA CYS A 20 -9.00 2.78 -7.16
C CYS A 20 -9.30 4.16 -6.57
N TRP A 21 -10.58 4.53 -6.41
CA TRP A 21 -10.96 5.90 -6.04
C TRP A 21 -10.46 6.35 -4.67
N LEU A 22 -10.30 5.42 -3.72
CA LEU A 22 -9.85 5.73 -2.36
C LEU A 22 -8.33 5.72 -2.20
N LEU A 23 -7.59 5.27 -3.20
CA LEU A 23 -6.15 5.15 -3.12
C LEU A 23 -5.44 6.51 -2.97
N PRO A 24 -5.80 7.57 -3.73
CA PRO A 24 -5.25 8.90 -3.50
C PRO A 24 -5.52 9.42 -2.09
N GLU A 25 -6.75 9.25 -1.59
CA GLU A 25 -7.17 9.73 -0.27
C GLU A 25 -6.37 9.03 0.85
N ALA A 26 -6.14 7.72 0.74
CA ALA A 26 -5.35 6.96 1.71
C ALA A 26 -3.88 7.43 1.76
N TRP A 27 -3.25 7.68 0.61
CA TRP A 27 -1.90 8.22 0.55
C TRP A 27 -1.81 9.65 1.10
N GLN A 28 -2.79 10.49 0.78
CA GLN A 28 -2.88 11.85 1.31
C GLN A 28 -3.08 11.85 2.83
N HIS A 29 -3.91 10.93 3.35
CA HIS A 29 -4.06 10.74 4.78
C HIS A 29 -2.74 10.36 5.45
N ALA A 30 -1.96 9.46 4.84
CA ALA A 30 -0.65 9.11 5.37
C ALA A 30 0.39 10.24 5.23
N ALA A 31 0.25 11.13 4.24
CA ALA A 31 1.17 12.24 4.02
C ALA A 31 0.93 13.40 5.00
N SER A 32 -0.34 13.74 5.22
CA SER A 32 -0.79 14.87 6.02
C SER A 32 -2.13 14.54 6.71
N PRO A 33 -2.11 13.75 7.80
CA PRO A 33 -3.32 13.36 8.53
C PRO A 33 -4.18 14.56 8.94
N GLU A 34 -3.56 15.68 9.27
CA GLU A 34 -4.22 16.93 9.67
C GLU A 34 -5.00 17.63 8.55
N LEU A 35 -4.67 17.33 7.29
CA LEU A 35 -5.37 17.87 6.11
C LEU A 35 -6.29 16.85 5.46
N ALA A 36 -6.24 15.60 5.93
CA ALA A 36 -7.02 14.52 5.39
C ALA A 36 -8.49 14.71 5.75
N ARG A 37 -9.37 14.71 4.74
CA ARG A 37 -10.80 14.65 5.01
C ARG A 37 -11.11 13.26 5.52
N GLN A 38 -11.58 13.15 6.76
CA GLN A 38 -12.25 11.94 7.21
C GLN A 38 -13.63 11.89 6.55
N VAL A 39 -13.74 11.10 5.48
CA VAL A 39 -15.04 10.68 4.96
C VAL A 39 -15.26 9.29 5.48
N ASP A 40 -16.20 9.12 6.41
CA ASP A 40 -16.62 7.79 6.85
C ASP A 40 -17.31 7.09 5.66
N ARG A 41 -16.55 6.26 4.97
CA ARG A 41 -17.03 5.39 3.90
C ARG A 41 -17.11 3.93 4.35
N ARG A 42 -16.87 3.65 5.63
CA ARG A 42 -16.92 2.29 6.17
C ARG A 42 -18.30 1.68 5.97
N THR A 43 -19.35 2.42 6.33
CA THR A 43 -20.73 1.91 6.18
C THR A 43 -21.07 1.65 4.72
N ALA A 44 -20.76 2.60 3.82
CA ALA A 44 -20.98 2.42 2.39
C ALA A 44 -20.18 1.23 1.83
N ALA A 45 -18.94 1.06 2.24
CA ALA A 45 -18.10 -0.06 1.83
C ALA A 45 -18.60 -1.41 2.35
N LEU A 46 -19.08 -1.46 3.59
CA LEU A 46 -19.47 -2.70 4.22
C LEU A 46 -20.91 -3.13 3.91
N ASP A 47 -21.79 -2.19 3.59
CA ASP A 47 -23.20 -2.48 3.27
C ASP A 47 -23.54 -2.24 1.80
N GLY A 48 -22.58 -1.73 1.02
CA GLY A 48 -22.69 -1.53 -0.43
C GLY A 48 -22.43 -2.80 -1.24
N ASP A 49 -22.14 -2.60 -2.51
CA ASP A 49 -21.87 -3.69 -3.44
C ASP A 49 -20.40 -4.15 -3.41
N LEU A 50 -20.05 -5.10 -4.28
CA LEU A 50 -18.69 -5.61 -4.37
C LEU A 50 -17.70 -4.52 -4.79
N GLU A 51 -18.09 -3.57 -5.65
CA GLU A 51 -17.20 -2.50 -6.10
C GLU A 51 -16.85 -1.56 -4.95
N ASP A 52 -17.83 -1.22 -4.10
CA ASP A 52 -17.62 -0.43 -2.89
C ASP A 52 -16.67 -1.13 -1.90
N ALA A 53 -16.85 -2.44 -1.72
CA ALA A 53 -15.99 -3.25 -0.86
C ALA A 53 -14.55 -3.30 -1.38
N VAL A 54 -14.36 -3.54 -2.69
CA VAL A 54 -13.03 -3.55 -3.31
C VAL A 54 -12.39 -2.16 -3.19
N ALA A 55 -13.13 -1.08 -3.47
CA ALA A 55 -12.63 0.30 -3.33
C ALA A 55 -12.14 0.62 -1.92
N TYR A 56 -12.81 0.07 -0.91
CA TYR A 56 -12.44 0.23 0.49
C TYR A 56 -11.17 -0.53 0.86
N TRP A 57 -11.01 -1.78 0.40
CA TRP A 57 -9.87 -2.61 0.80
C TRP A 57 -8.63 -2.43 -0.07
N ASN A 58 -8.77 -2.05 -1.34
CA ASN A 58 -7.66 -1.95 -2.27
C ASN A 58 -6.54 -1.00 -1.78
N PRO A 59 -6.82 0.19 -1.22
CA PRO A 59 -5.76 1.06 -0.70
C PRO A 59 -4.92 0.41 0.41
N LEU A 60 -5.50 -0.46 1.24
CA LEU A 60 -4.77 -1.16 2.29
C LEU A 60 -3.67 -2.08 1.71
N LEU A 61 -3.93 -2.71 0.57
CA LEU A 61 -2.89 -3.46 -0.16
C LEU A 61 -1.74 -2.56 -0.58
N HIS A 62 -2.05 -1.41 -1.16
CA HIS A 62 -1.03 -0.46 -1.60
C HIS A 62 -0.21 0.12 -0.45
N LEU A 63 -0.82 0.44 0.69
CA LEU A 63 -0.09 0.95 1.85
C LEU A 63 0.80 -0.12 2.48
N THR A 64 0.35 -1.38 2.56
CA THR A 64 1.13 -2.48 3.15
C THR A 64 2.26 -2.96 2.24
N ILE A 65 1.99 -3.11 0.95
CA ILE A 65 2.96 -3.62 -0.03
C ILE A 65 3.83 -2.49 -0.58
N GLY A 66 3.21 -1.42 -1.06
CA GLY A 66 3.93 -0.26 -1.58
C GLY A 66 4.59 0.55 -0.47
N GLY A 67 3.82 0.93 0.55
CA GLY A 67 4.32 1.79 1.62
C GLY A 67 5.28 1.08 2.57
N LEU A 68 4.83 0.01 3.21
CA LEU A 68 5.62 -0.70 4.22
C LEU A 68 6.60 -1.70 3.59
N GLY A 69 6.48 -2.01 2.29
CA GLY A 69 7.35 -2.96 1.62
C GLY A 69 7.18 -4.38 2.13
N TRP A 70 6.00 -4.75 2.65
CA TRP A 70 5.76 -6.09 3.21
C TRP A 70 5.55 -7.12 2.11
N THR A 71 6.26 -8.24 2.20
CA THR A 71 6.07 -9.38 1.28
C THR A 71 5.25 -10.51 1.90
N ASN A 72 5.06 -10.48 3.21
CA ASN A 72 4.14 -11.33 3.95
C ASN A 72 3.18 -10.41 4.73
N VAL A 73 2.18 -9.87 4.01
CA VAL A 73 1.21 -8.90 4.54
C VAL A 73 0.49 -9.40 5.81
N PRO A 74 -0.08 -10.63 5.84
CA PRO A 74 -0.77 -11.09 7.03
C PRO A 74 0.17 -11.19 8.25
N LEU A 75 1.42 -11.61 8.06
CA LEU A 75 2.40 -11.64 9.14
C LEU A 75 2.74 -10.23 9.66
N GLY A 76 2.93 -9.26 8.76
CA GLY A 76 3.23 -7.87 9.12
C GLY A 76 2.11 -7.23 9.94
N LEU A 77 0.87 -7.36 9.47
CA LEU A 77 -0.31 -6.87 10.19
C LEU A 77 -0.46 -7.55 11.55
N TRP A 78 -0.34 -8.88 11.60
CA TRP A 78 -0.43 -9.64 12.85
C TRP A 78 0.59 -9.17 13.89
N ARG A 79 1.87 -9.08 13.52
CA ARG A 79 2.93 -8.63 14.43
C ARG A 79 2.71 -7.20 14.91
N TRP A 80 2.27 -6.30 14.04
CA TRP A 80 1.93 -4.94 14.44
C TRP A 80 0.76 -4.89 15.43
N MET A 81 -0.27 -5.72 15.22
CA MET A 81 -1.40 -5.86 16.14
C MET A 81 -0.97 -6.42 17.50
N GLU A 82 -0.13 -7.46 17.52
CA GLU A 82 0.43 -8.06 18.75
C GLU A 82 1.29 -7.08 19.55
N MET A 83 1.93 -6.11 18.88
CA MET A 83 2.67 -5.02 19.53
C MET A 83 1.76 -3.95 20.15
N GLY A 84 0.44 -4.11 20.11
CA GLY A 84 -0.52 -3.14 20.63
C GLY A 84 -0.80 -1.97 19.68
N ARG A 85 -0.59 -2.16 18.37
CA ARG A 85 -0.88 -1.18 17.30
C ARG A 85 -0.25 0.20 17.51
N PRO A 86 1.08 0.30 17.68
CA PRO A 86 1.76 1.59 17.79
C PRO A 86 1.51 2.49 16.56
N LEU A 87 1.27 3.78 16.80
CA LEU A 87 0.82 4.77 15.78
C LEU A 87 1.87 5.86 15.47
N ASP A 88 3.16 5.60 15.73
CA ASP A 88 4.24 6.56 15.43
C ASP A 88 4.73 6.50 13.97
N ASP A 89 4.25 5.54 13.18
CA ASP A 89 4.39 5.57 11.73
C ASP A 89 3.11 6.14 11.08
N PRO A 90 3.23 7.12 10.18
CA PRO A 90 2.06 7.69 9.51
C PRO A 90 1.24 6.68 8.69
N LEU A 91 1.87 5.66 8.09
CA LEU A 91 1.12 4.64 7.35
C LEU A 91 0.31 3.76 8.30
N LEU A 92 0.91 3.30 9.39
CA LEU A 92 0.22 2.47 10.38
C LEU A 92 -0.89 3.24 11.09
N ARG A 93 -0.71 4.55 11.32
CA ARG A 93 -1.77 5.44 11.79
C ARG A 93 -2.93 5.51 10.80
N THR A 94 -2.67 5.76 9.52
CA THR A 94 -3.70 5.73 8.48
C THR A 94 -4.42 4.39 8.42
N ILE A 95 -3.68 3.29 8.57
CA ILE A 95 -4.26 1.95 8.57
C ILE A 95 -5.24 1.77 9.74
N GLU A 96 -4.84 2.21 10.94
CA GLU A 96 -5.71 2.16 12.12
C GLU A 96 -6.93 3.07 11.99
N ASP A 97 -6.73 4.31 11.54
CA ASP A 97 -7.79 5.32 11.44
C ASP A 97 -8.88 4.91 10.43
N LEU A 98 -8.51 4.26 9.32
CA LEU A 98 -9.43 3.92 8.23
C LEU A 98 -9.96 2.48 8.28
N TRP A 99 -9.17 1.52 8.78
CA TRP A 99 -9.51 0.09 8.77
C TRP A 99 -9.41 -0.59 10.13
N GLY A 100 -8.96 0.08 11.20
CA GLY A 100 -8.61 -0.54 12.48
C GLY A 100 -9.67 -1.46 13.09
N GLN A 101 -10.95 -1.12 12.89
CA GLN A 101 -12.11 -1.91 13.36
C GLN A 101 -12.35 -3.18 12.54
N ASP A 102 -11.90 -3.19 11.29
CA ASP A 102 -12.21 -4.23 10.30
C ASP A 102 -10.97 -5.03 9.88
N LEU A 103 -9.78 -4.70 10.41
CA LEU A 103 -8.52 -5.37 10.08
C LEU A 103 -8.58 -6.90 10.19
N GLY A 104 -9.39 -7.44 11.10
CA GLY A 104 -9.59 -8.89 11.23
C GLY A 104 -10.13 -9.53 9.95
N ILE A 105 -11.02 -8.83 9.23
CA ILE A 105 -11.59 -9.28 7.96
C ILE A 105 -10.50 -9.40 6.90
N PHE A 106 -9.75 -8.31 6.72
CA PHE A 106 -8.66 -8.26 5.75
C PHE A 106 -7.55 -9.25 6.07
N LEU A 107 -7.17 -9.37 7.34
CA LEU A 107 -6.13 -10.30 7.79
C LEU A 107 -6.53 -11.76 7.55
N ALA A 108 -7.78 -12.12 7.86
CA ALA A 108 -8.32 -13.44 7.57
C ALA A 108 -8.35 -13.72 6.06
N TRP A 109 -8.76 -12.76 5.22
CA TRP A 109 -8.69 -12.91 3.77
C TRP A 109 -7.23 -13.08 3.30
N ALA A 110 -6.33 -12.16 3.66
CA ALA A 110 -4.94 -12.14 3.20
C ALA A 110 -4.14 -13.38 3.61
N SER A 111 -4.52 -14.04 4.71
CA SER A 111 -3.87 -15.28 5.17
C SER A 111 -4.12 -16.52 4.28
N GLU A 112 -5.10 -16.47 3.37
CA GLU A 112 -5.44 -17.56 2.43
C GLU A 112 -5.07 -17.23 0.97
N THR A 113 -4.39 -16.11 0.75
CA THR A 113 -3.96 -15.68 -0.58
C THR A 113 -2.45 -15.79 -0.74
N ASP A 114 -1.97 -15.50 -1.93
CA ASP A 114 -0.54 -15.47 -2.25
C ASP A 114 0.22 -14.35 -1.51
N LEU A 115 -0.49 -13.49 -0.77
CA LEU A 115 0.08 -12.52 0.15
C LEU A 115 0.65 -13.17 1.41
N ALA A 116 0.16 -14.36 1.77
CA ALA A 116 0.70 -15.17 2.84
C ALA A 116 1.89 -16.00 2.33
N LYS A 117 3.06 -15.81 2.94
CA LYS A 117 4.17 -16.77 2.78
C LYS A 117 4.00 -17.95 3.74
N ALA A 118 4.64 -19.07 3.40
CA ALA A 118 4.63 -20.26 4.24
C ALA A 118 5.09 -19.97 5.68
N GLY A 119 4.54 -20.70 6.64
CA GLY A 119 4.96 -20.61 8.05
C GLY A 119 4.27 -19.53 8.88
N LEU A 120 3.02 -19.14 8.56
CA LEU A 120 2.24 -18.27 9.43
C LEU A 120 2.10 -18.84 10.86
N PRO A 121 2.22 -18.02 11.91
CA PRO A 121 2.07 -18.46 13.31
C PRO A 121 0.74 -19.19 13.55
N PRO A 122 0.72 -20.27 14.35
CA PRO A 122 -0.52 -20.97 14.72
C PRO A 122 -1.56 -20.04 15.36
N GLU A 123 -1.12 -19.06 16.15
CA GLU A 123 -1.96 -18.06 16.80
C GLU A 123 -2.72 -17.22 15.77
N LEU A 124 -2.01 -16.74 14.74
CA LEU A 124 -2.60 -16.01 13.63
C LEU A 124 -3.64 -16.86 12.91
N LYS A 125 -3.33 -18.13 12.62
CA LYS A 125 -4.29 -19.03 11.94
C LYS A 125 -5.57 -19.20 12.77
N ARG A 126 -5.45 -19.39 14.08
CA ARG A 126 -6.61 -19.48 15.00
C ARG A 126 -7.44 -18.19 14.99
N ALA A 127 -6.79 -17.03 15.08
CA ALA A 127 -7.48 -15.75 15.04
C ALA A 127 -8.23 -15.54 13.70
N CYS A 128 -7.60 -15.86 12.57
CA CYS A 128 -8.24 -15.81 11.25
C CYS A 128 -9.46 -16.73 11.18
N ASP A 129 -9.35 -17.95 11.69
CA ASP A 129 -10.45 -18.90 11.75
C ASP A 129 -11.61 -18.43 12.64
N GLU A 130 -11.33 -17.74 13.74
CA GLU A 130 -12.35 -17.13 14.59
C GLU A 130 -13.07 -15.99 13.87
N TRP A 131 -12.35 -15.08 13.20
CA TRP A 131 -12.96 -14.00 12.43
C TRP A 131 -13.84 -14.50 11.29
N ARG A 132 -13.46 -15.60 10.62
CA ARG A 132 -14.28 -16.20 9.56
C ARG A 132 -15.59 -16.79 10.08
N ARG A 133 -15.59 -17.29 11.32
CA ARG A 133 -16.78 -17.87 11.96
C ARG A 133 -17.65 -16.81 12.64
N ASP A 134 -17.13 -15.59 12.81
CA ASP A 134 -17.89 -14.49 13.41
C ASP A 134 -19.08 -14.11 12.51
N PRO A 135 -20.33 -14.22 13.00
CA PRO A 135 -21.53 -13.91 12.21
C PRO A 135 -21.56 -12.48 11.65
N ARG A 136 -20.81 -11.55 12.24
CA ARG A 136 -20.68 -10.17 11.73
C ARG A 136 -19.90 -10.10 10.42
N TYR A 137 -19.03 -11.08 10.18
CA TYR A 137 -18.07 -11.05 9.07
C TYR A 137 -18.23 -12.17 8.05
N THR A 138 -19.04 -13.20 8.33
CA THR A 138 -19.25 -14.36 7.43
C THR A 138 -19.59 -13.97 5.99
N LYS A 139 -20.35 -12.88 5.77
CA LYS A 139 -20.66 -12.37 4.42
C LYS A 139 -19.42 -12.08 3.58
N TRP A 140 -18.34 -11.61 4.21
CA TRP A 140 -17.06 -11.25 3.57
C TRP A 140 -16.17 -12.43 3.22
N PHE A 141 -16.56 -13.63 3.61
CA PHE A 141 -15.87 -14.87 3.27
C PHE A 141 -16.74 -15.79 2.40
N SER A 142 -17.91 -15.30 1.98
CA SER A 142 -18.75 -15.95 0.99
C SER A 142 -18.30 -15.53 -0.42
N GLY A 143 -18.45 -16.39 -1.43
CA GLY A 143 -18.13 -16.03 -2.82
C GLY A 143 -16.91 -16.73 -3.45
N GLY A 144 -16.37 -17.78 -2.83
CA GLY A 144 -15.35 -18.64 -3.45
C GLY A 144 -13.93 -18.37 -2.96
N SER A 145 -12.95 -18.41 -3.87
CA SER A 145 -11.51 -18.36 -3.53
C SER A 145 -10.94 -16.94 -3.37
N ASP A 146 -11.70 -15.91 -3.73
CA ASP A 146 -11.31 -14.51 -3.54
C ASP A 146 -12.52 -13.63 -3.16
N PRO A 147 -13.01 -13.76 -1.92
CA PRO A 147 -14.28 -13.17 -1.52
C PRO A 147 -14.23 -11.63 -1.37
N LEU A 148 -13.03 -11.04 -1.23
CA LEU A 148 -12.86 -9.58 -1.31
C LEU A 148 -12.55 -9.09 -2.73
N HIS A 149 -12.42 -9.99 -3.71
CA HIS A 149 -12.05 -9.69 -5.11
C HIS A 149 -10.77 -8.88 -5.27
N LEU A 150 -9.83 -8.99 -4.33
CA LEU A 150 -8.61 -8.19 -4.31
C LEU A 150 -7.43 -8.87 -5.02
N ARG A 151 -7.51 -10.17 -5.34
CA ARG A 151 -6.42 -10.87 -6.05
C ARG A 151 -6.21 -10.32 -7.46
N GLY A 152 -7.26 -9.81 -8.11
CA GLY A 152 -7.17 -9.16 -9.41
C GLY A 152 -6.40 -7.84 -9.39
N HIS A 153 -6.28 -7.22 -8.21
CA HIS A 153 -5.59 -5.94 -8.01
C HIS A 153 -4.13 -6.14 -7.56
N ALA A 154 -3.82 -7.31 -6.97
CA ALA A 154 -2.47 -7.64 -6.50
C ALA A 154 -1.36 -7.60 -7.57
N PRO A 155 -1.58 -8.02 -8.84
CA PRO A 155 -0.55 -7.96 -9.89
C PRO A 155 -0.06 -6.55 -10.23
N TRP A 156 -0.86 -5.52 -9.92
CA TRP A 156 -0.51 -4.12 -10.15
C TRP A 156 0.19 -3.49 -8.94
N LEU A 157 0.52 -4.30 -7.93
CA LEU A 157 1.13 -3.82 -6.71
C LEU A 157 2.65 -3.64 -6.86
N PRO A 158 3.20 -2.66 -6.14
CA PRO A 158 4.61 -2.22 -6.19
C PRO A 158 5.75 -3.25 -6.09
N LEU A 159 5.48 -4.46 -5.61
CA LEU A 159 6.49 -5.50 -5.43
C LEU A 159 6.47 -6.54 -6.57
N PHE A 160 5.51 -6.45 -7.49
CA PHE A 160 5.39 -7.31 -8.66
C PHE A 160 5.69 -6.48 -9.91
N PRO A 161 6.92 -6.53 -10.45
CA PRO A 161 7.27 -5.73 -11.62
C PRO A 161 6.36 -6.06 -12.79
N SER A 162 5.93 -5.04 -13.54
CA SER A 162 5.17 -5.24 -14.77
C SER A 162 5.94 -6.13 -15.75
N ARG A 163 5.25 -7.11 -16.35
CA ARG A 163 5.86 -8.13 -17.24
C ARG A 163 6.30 -7.58 -18.58
N ASP A 164 5.80 -6.41 -18.97
CA ASP A 164 5.96 -5.85 -20.30
C ASP A 164 6.87 -4.63 -20.21
N GLY A 165 8.18 -4.85 -20.39
CA GLY A 165 9.25 -3.86 -20.27
C GLY A 165 9.25 -2.75 -21.34
N GLU A 166 8.08 -2.20 -21.70
CA GLU A 166 8.02 -1.00 -22.54
C GLU A 166 8.49 0.22 -21.75
N ALA A 167 9.56 0.80 -22.28
CA ALA A 167 10.33 1.89 -21.71
C ALA A 167 9.46 3.14 -21.43
N TRP A 168 9.20 3.42 -20.17
CA TRP A 168 8.56 4.67 -19.75
C TRP A 168 9.58 5.81 -19.66
N ARG A 169 9.12 7.02 -20.00
CA ARG A 169 9.93 8.24 -20.01
C ARG A 169 10.24 8.67 -18.58
N ARG A 170 11.48 8.45 -18.18
CA ARG A 170 12.11 8.97 -16.96
C ARG A 170 11.99 10.50 -16.88
N VAL A 171 11.09 11.02 -16.03
CA VAL A 171 11.15 12.42 -15.58
C VAL A 171 11.66 12.43 -14.15
N VAL A 172 12.97 12.23 -13.97
CA VAL A 172 13.60 12.47 -12.66
C VAL A 172 13.83 13.96 -12.51
N ARG A 173 13.01 14.64 -11.71
CA ARG A 173 13.28 16.02 -11.28
C ARG A 173 14.06 15.98 -9.98
N LEU A 174 15.38 16.13 -10.09
CA LEU A 174 16.23 16.48 -8.94
C LEU A 174 15.88 17.91 -8.54
N ILE A 175 15.35 18.12 -7.33
CA ILE A 175 15.18 19.46 -6.76
C ILE A 175 16.45 19.76 -5.95
N PRO A 176 17.34 20.66 -6.40
CA PRO A 176 18.53 21.00 -5.66
C PRO A 176 18.17 21.81 -4.41
N LYS A 177 19.03 21.68 -3.39
CA LYS A 177 18.99 22.35 -2.09
C LYS A 177 18.54 23.82 -2.16
N GLY A 178 17.40 24.14 -1.54
CA GLY A 178 17.10 25.47 -1.03
C GLY A 178 17.92 25.75 0.23
N SER A 179 18.47 26.96 0.36
CA SER A 179 19.33 27.39 1.45
C SER A 179 18.64 27.28 2.82
N ARG A 180 19.37 26.67 3.78
CA ARG A 180 19.09 26.46 5.23
C ARG A 180 18.29 25.20 5.60
N GLY A 181 19.02 24.17 6.06
CA GLY A 181 18.50 23.12 6.94
C GLY A 181 17.80 21.92 6.30
N ALA A 182 17.37 21.99 5.04
CA ALA A 182 16.76 20.85 4.35
C ALA A 182 17.83 19.91 3.77
N HIS A 183 17.75 18.62 4.13
CA HIS A 183 18.49 17.56 3.42
C HIS A 183 17.94 17.49 1.99
N ALA A 184 18.82 17.48 0.97
CA ALA A 184 18.39 17.15 -0.38
C ALA A 184 17.69 15.77 -0.37
N VAL A 185 16.77 15.54 -1.29
CA VAL A 185 16.26 14.19 -1.59
C VAL A 185 16.01 14.13 -3.09
N THR A 186 16.50 13.09 -3.77
CA THR A 186 16.13 12.81 -5.17
C THR A 186 14.63 12.52 -5.23
N THR A 187 13.86 13.34 -5.94
CA THR A 187 12.43 13.09 -6.17
C THR A 187 12.23 12.37 -7.50
N LEU A 188 11.65 11.17 -7.42
CA LEU A 188 11.10 10.47 -8.57
C LEU A 188 9.66 10.93 -8.79
N THR A 189 9.36 11.31 -10.03
CA THR A 189 8.00 11.62 -10.48
C THR A 189 7.73 10.94 -11.81
N THR A 190 6.55 10.35 -11.95
CA THR A 190 6.05 9.72 -13.17
C THR A 190 4.56 10.04 -13.28
N ASP A 191 4.01 9.94 -14.49
CA ASP A 191 2.58 10.15 -14.73
C ASP A 191 1.75 8.95 -14.23
N GLY A 192 2.35 7.75 -14.20
CA GLY A 192 1.78 6.54 -13.61
C GLY A 192 2.27 6.27 -12.18
N TYR A 193 1.36 5.93 -11.30
CA TYR A 193 1.61 5.47 -9.93
C TYR A 193 2.38 4.14 -9.90
N VAL A 194 2.00 3.16 -10.72
CA VAL A 194 2.68 1.85 -10.78
C VAL A 194 4.12 2.02 -11.27
N ASP A 195 4.34 2.91 -12.24
CA ASP A 195 5.67 3.23 -12.78
C ASP A 195 6.67 3.66 -11.71
N LEU A 196 6.22 4.35 -10.65
CA LEU A 196 7.10 4.76 -9.56
C LEU A 196 7.71 3.55 -8.86
N PHE A 197 6.94 2.49 -8.67
CA PHE A 197 7.39 1.31 -7.97
C PHE A 197 8.16 0.36 -8.89
N ASP A 198 7.79 0.27 -10.16
CA ASP A 198 8.63 -0.39 -11.17
C ASP A 198 10.02 0.26 -11.23
N ALA A 199 10.10 1.59 -11.15
CA ALA A 199 11.37 2.31 -11.09
C ALA A 199 12.21 1.93 -9.86
N LEU A 200 11.56 1.81 -8.71
CA LEU A 200 12.23 1.44 -7.46
C LEU A 200 12.67 -0.04 -7.49
N ALA A 201 11.81 -0.94 -7.94
CA ALA A 201 12.08 -2.37 -8.03
C ALA A 201 13.25 -2.68 -8.96
N ASN A 202 13.38 -1.94 -10.07
CA ASN A 202 14.46 -2.08 -11.04
C ASN A 202 15.67 -1.16 -10.78
N ASP A 203 15.72 -0.49 -9.63
CA ASP A 203 16.79 0.45 -9.25
C ASP A 203 17.11 1.51 -10.34
N LEU A 204 16.08 1.98 -11.06
CA LEU A 204 16.23 2.94 -12.16
C LEU A 204 16.42 4.38 -11.69
N VAL A 205 16.47 4.59 -10.38
CA VAL A 205 16.67 5.90 -9.74
C VAL A 205 18.01 5.92 -9.04
N GLU A 206 18.79 6.97 -9.28
CA GLU A 206 20.00 7.25 -8.52
C GLU A 206 19.60 7.77 -7.13
N PRO A 207 19.77 6.98 -6.06
CA PRO A 207 19.28 7.36 -4.76
C PRO A 207 20.26 8.31 -4.09
N GLN A 208 19.74 9.19 -3.24
CA GLN A 208 20.62 9.95 -2.38
C GLN A 208 21.21 9.04 -1.30
N ILE A 209 22.50 9.19 -1.04
CA ILE A 209 23.18 8.53 0.07
C ILE A 209 23.21 9.50 1.25
N ASP A 210 22.55 9.13 2.35
CA ASP A 210 22.53 9.89 3.60
C ASP A 210 22.80 8.95 4.78
N GLY A 211 23.94 9.12 5.46
CA GLY A 211 24.39 8.22 6.53
C GLY A 211 24.51 6.75 6.08
N GLY A 212 24.77 6.50 4.78
CA GLY A 212 24.79 5.16 4.19
C GLY A 212 23.42 4.58 3.84
N SER A 213 22.32 5.29 4.11
CA SER A 213 20.97 4.93 3.65
C SER A 213 20.74 5.49 2.25
N ARG A 214 20.25 4.65 1.33
CA ARG A 214 19.77 5.07 0.00
C ARG A 214 18.35 5.59 0.14
N LYS A 215 18.07 6.82 -0.29
CA LYS A 215 16.76 7.48 -0.14
C LYS A 215 16.26 8.07 -1.47
N VAL A 216 14.96 7.96 -1.71
CA VAL A 216 14.25 8.55 -2.86
C VAL A 216 12.90 9.08 -2.37
N ALA A 217 12.56 10.30 -2.76
CA ALA A 217 11.26 10.91 -2.55
C ALA A 217 10.33 10.51 -3.70
N LEU A 218 9.09 10.10 -3.41
CA LEU A 218 8.12 9.71 -4.43
C LEU A 218 6.97 10.72 -4.50
N TRP A 219 6.72 11.22 -5.72
CA TRP A 219 5.59 12.08 -6.03
C TRP A 219 4.88 11.57 -7.29
N CYS A 220 3.57 11.39 -7.21
CA CYS A 220 2.74 10.99 -8.35
C CYS A 220 1.70 12.10 -8.56
N PRO A 221 1.71 12.90 -9.65
CA PRO A 221 0.79 14.02 -9.82
C PRO A 221 -0.71 13.75 -9.51
N PRO A 222 -1.32 12.62 -9.93
CA PRO A 222 -2.73 12.32 -9.61
C PRO A 222 -2.99 11.93 -8.15
N ILE A 223 -1.97 11.54 -7.38
CA ILE A 223 -2.11 11.09 -5.98
C ILE A 223 -1.53 12.11 -5.00
N GLY A 224 -0.41 12.70 -5.34
CA GLY A 224 0.38 13.62 -4.54
C GLY A 224 1.65 12.96 -3.99
N TRP A 225 2.00 13.34 -2.76
CA TRP A 225 3.20 12.90 -2.07
C TRP A 225 3.01 11.50 -1.48
N LEU A 226 3.84 10.54 -1.89
CA LEU A 226 3.79 9.17 -1.38
C LEU A 226 4.76 8.95 -0.21
N GLY A 227 5.75 9.83 -0.03
CA GLY A 227 6.73 9.76 1.05
C GLY A 227 8.16 9.68 0.59
N THR A 228 9.07 9.64 1.56
CA THR A 228 10.49 9.31 1.35
C THR A 228 10.71 7.83 1.60
N TYR A 229 11.15 7.15 0.56
CA TYR A 229 11.46 5.73 0.53
C TYR A 229 12.94 5.51 0.78
N ARG A 230 13.25 4.35 1.36
CA ARG A 230 14.61 3.88 1.63
C ARG A 230 14.73 2.43 1.21
N LYS A 231 15.91 2.06 0.72
CA LYS A 231 16.21 0.65 0.42
C LYS A 231 16.72 -0.05 1.68
N SER A 232 16.03 -1.10 2.09
CA SER A 232 16.44 -1.99 3.17
C SER A 232 17.69 -2.75 2.76
N ARG A 233 18.70 -2.78 3.64
CA ARG A 233 19.91 -3.60 3.42
C ARG A 233 19.64 -5.09 3.68
N GLU A 234 18.65 -5.39 4.51
CA GLU A 234 18.31 -6.74 4.94
C GLU A 234 17.46 -7.46 3.89
N THR A 235 16.44 -6.79 3.36
CA THR A 235 15.47 -7.39 2.43
C THR A 235 15.74 -6.98 0.98
N GLY A 236 16.55 -5.95 0.75
CA GLY A 236 16.75 -5.37 -0.58
C GLY A 236 15.56 -4.57 -1.11
N LEU A 237 14.47 -4.43 -0.35
CA LEU A 237 13.23 -3.80 -0.79
C LEU A 237 13.18 -2.31 -0.42
N TRP A 238 12.42 -1.56 -1.20
CA TRP A 238 12.11 -0.16 -0.91
C TRP A 238 10.90 -0.06 0.01
N PHE A 239 10.96 0.83 1.00
CA PHE A 239 9.88 1.08 1.95
C PHE A 239 9.90 2.51 2.45
N ARG A 240 8.76 3.00 2.92
CA ARG A 240 8.58 4.27 3.61
C ARG A 240 8.62 4.07 5.12
N GLY A 241 9.06 5.09 5.86
CA GLY A 241 8.96 5.10 7.32
C GLY A 241 10.19 4.51 8.00
N ARG A 242 10.03 3.91 9.19
CA ARG A 242 11.17 3.34 9.95
C ARG A 242 11.38 1.87 9.58
N HIS A 243 12.64 1.44 9.52
CA HIS A 243 12.99 0.05 9.16
C HIS A 243 12.34 -0.99 10.09
N ARG A 244 12.17 -0.67 11.38
CA ARG A 244 11.46 -1.52 12.34
C ARG A 244 10.02 -1.88 11.95
N TRP A 245 9.35 -1.05 11.15
CA TRP A 245 7.99 -1.33 10.68
C TRP A 245 8.02 -2.17 9.41
N HIS A 246 8.98 -1.92 8.53
CA HIS A 246 9.21 -2.71 7.34
C HIS A 246 9.49 -4.18 7.66
N VAL A 247 10.34 -4.48 8.64
CA VAL A 247 10.73 -5.87 8.99
C VAL A 247 9.59 -6.71 9.54
N LEU A 248 8.45 -6.12 9.93
CA LEU A 248 7.33 -6.90 10.46
C LEU A 248 6.76 -7.88 9.42
N GLY A 249 6.75 -7.49 8.13
CA GLY A 249 6.19 -8.29 7.04
C GLY A 249 7.19 -9.18 6.30
N HIS A 250 8.32 -9.54 6.94
CA HIS A 250 9.33 -10.46 6.43
C HIS A 250 9.70 -11.51 7.48
#